data_AF-A0A1V2H250-F1
#
_entry.id   AF-A0A1V2H250-F1
#
_cell.length_a   1.000
_cell.length_b   1.000
_cell.length_c   1.000
_cell.angle_alpha   90.00
_cell.angle_beta   90.00
_cell.angle_gamma   90.00
#
_symmetry.space_group_name_H-M   'P 1'
#
loop_
_entity.id
_entity.type
_entity.pdbx_description
1 polymer ?
#
loop_
_entity_poly.entity_id
_entity_poly.type
_entity_poly.pdbx_seq_one_letter_code
_entity_poly.pdbx_strand_id
1 'polypeptide(L)' 'MGVEPVPPVVSARQLRLGLLQDGLLDETEAYIAGAGREVQIAFEYAVELERYHPFIAGAAAALGLSQDQVDGMFRRAARL' A
#
# COMPACT_ATOMS: atom_id res chain seq x y z
N MET A 1 11.86 -21.30 10.85
CA MET A 1 10.52 -20.76 10.53
C MET A 1 10.69 -19.78 9.38
N GLY A 2 10.20 -20.10 8.19
CA GLY A 2 10.32 -19.21 7.03
C GLY A 2 9.30 -18.08 7.13
N VAL A 3 9.76 -16.84 7.01
CA VAL A 3 8.85 -15.72 6.73
C VAL A 3 8.20 -15.97 5.37
N GLU A 4 6.86 -15.85 5.31
CA GLU A 4 6.15 -15.97 4.04
C GLU A 4 6.71 -14.93 3.04
N PRO A 5 6.92 -15.29 1.76
CA PRO A 5 7.38 -14.33 0.77
C PRO A 5 6.42 -13.14 0.69
N VAL A 6 6.96 -11.94 0.45
CA VAL A 6 6.13 -10.75 0.24
C VAL A 6 5.49 -10.87 -1.13
N PRO A 7 4.15 -10.82 -1.25
CA PRO A 7 3.48 -10.78 -2.53
C PRO A 7 3.96 -9.55 -3.33
N PRO A 8 4.48 -9.73 -4.56
CA PRO A 8 5.00 -8.61 -5.34
C PRO A 8 3.89 -7.69 -5.86
N VAL A 9 2.65 -8.19 -5.88
CA VAL A 9 1.44 -7.49 -6.34
C VAL A 9 0.26 -7.89 -5.46
N VAL A 10 -0.65 -6.96 -5.22
CA VAL A 10 -1.98 -7.19 -4.63
C VAL A 10 -3.03 -6.47 -5.45
N SER A 11 -4.29 -6.93 -5.42
CA SER A 11 -5.37 -6.15 -6.02
C SER A 11 -5.58 -4.83 -5.28
N ALA A 12 -6.12 -3.82 -5.96
CA ALA A 12 -6.39 -2.53 -5.35
C ALA A 12 -7.44 -2.59 -4.23
N ARG A 13 -8.34 -3.58 -4.28
CA ARG A 13 -9.26 -3.89 -3.18
C ARG A 13 -8.50 -4.45 -1.98
N GLN A 14 -7.61 -5.43 -2.20
CA GLN A 14 -6.80 -6.04 -1.14
C GLN A 14 -5.92 -5.01 -0.42
N LEU A 15 -5.25 -4.14 -1.17
CA LEU A 15 -4.44 -3.07 -0.61
C LEU A 15 -5.27 -2.17 0.31
N ARG A 16 -6.42 -1.67 -0.18
CA ARG A 16 -7.30 -0.78 0.61
C ARG A 16 -7.83 -1.46 1.86
N LEU A 17 -8.25 -2.72 1.77
CA LEU A 17 -8.73 -3.46 2.94
C LEU A 17 -7.60 -3.77 3.93
N GLY A 18 -6.39 -4.05 3.46
CA GLY A 18 -5.22 -4.23 4.31
C GLY A 18 -4.85 -2.95 5.06
N LEU A 19 -4.79 -1.82 4.34
CA LEU A 19 -4.60 -0.50 4.94
C LEU A 19 -5.70 -0.16 5.96
N LEU A 20 -6.96 -0.49 5.66
CA LEU A 20 -8.08 -0.28 6.58
C LEU A 20 -7.92 -1.12 7.86
N GLN A 21 -7.54 -2.39 7.74
CA GLN A 21 -7.30 -3.26 8.89
C GLN A 21 -6.14 -2.79 9.77
N ASP A 22 -5.14 -2.15 9.15
CA ASP A 22 -3.99 -1.58 9.85
C ASP A 22 -4.27 -0.17 10.40
N GLY A 23 -5.44 0.41 10.13
CA GLY A 23 -5.79 1.79 10.50
C GLY A 23 -5.04 2.87 9.71
N LEU A 24 -4.43 2.50 8.58
CA LEU A 24 -3.56 3.38 7.76
C LEU A 24 -4.26 3.94 6.52
N LEU A 25 -5.50 3.52 6.23
CA LEU A 25 -6.18 3.91 5.00
C LEU A 25 -6.40 5.42 4.93
N ASP A 26 -6.95 6.03 5.98
CA ASP A 26 -7.24 7.47 6.01
C ASP A 26 -5.97 8.33 5.84
N GLU A 27 -4.88 7.93 6.51
CA GLU A 27 -3.58 8.59 6.42
C GLU A 27 -2.96 8.45 5.01
N THR A 28 -3.12 7.28 4.41
CA THR A 28 -2.67 7.02 3.03
C THR A 28 -3.48 7.87 2.04
N GLU A 29 -4.80 7.92 2.18
CA GLU A 29 -5.67 8.72 1.32
C GLU A 29 -5.38 10.22 1.46
N ALA A 30 -5.13 10.71 2.68
CA ALA A 30 -4.71 12.09 2.91
C ALA A 30 -3.38 12.41 2.22
N TYR A 31 -2.40 11.50 2.29
CA TYR A 31 -1.14 11.64 1.55
C TYR A 31 -1.36 11.69 0.04
N ILE A 32 -2.15 10.77 -0.51
CA ILE A 32 -2.44 10.68 -1.95
C ILE A 32 -3.15 11.95 -2.44
N ALA A 33 -4.07 12.51 -1.66
CA ALA A 33 -4.77 13.75 -1.98
C ALA A 33 -3.81 14.95 -2.12
N GLY A 34 -2.72 14.97 -1.34
CA GLY A 34 -1.65 15.97 -1.43
C GLY A 34 -0.59 15.69 -2.50
N ALA A 35 -0.60 14.50 -3.11
CA ALA A 35 0.37 14.09 -4.12
C ALA A 35 0.00 14.63 -5.52
N GLY A 36 0.94 14.49 -6.47
CA GLY A 36 0.73 14.87 -7.87
C GLY A 36 -0.42 14.08 -8.53
N ARG A 37 -1.03 14.67 -9.57
CA ARG A 37 -2.24 14.10 -10.21
C ARG A 37 -2.04 12.68 -10.74
N GLU A 38 -0.83 12.35 -11.18
CA GLU A 38 -0.48 10.99 -11.63
C GLU A 38 -0.61 9.96 -10.50
N VAL A 39 -0.15 10.30 -9.29
CA VAL A 39 -0.24 9.42 -8.11
C VAL A 39 -1.70 9.22 -7.70
N GLN A 40 -2.50 10.29 -7.74
CA GLN A 40 -3.93 10.21 -7.46
C GLN A 40 -4.64 9.26 -8.44
N ILE A 41 -4.39 9.44 -9.75
CA ILE A 41 -4.98 8.59 -10.81
C ILE A 41 -4.53 7.14 -10.63
N ALA A 42 -3.26 6.90 -10.36
CA ALA A 42 -2.73 5.56 -10.12
C ALA A 42 -3.41 4.89 -8.91
N PHE A 43 -3.53 5.59 -7.78
CA PHE A 43 -4.19 5.04 -6.61
C PHE A 43 -5.68 4.78 -6.87
N GLU A 44 -6.39 5.74 -7.46
CA GLU A 44 -7.84 5.69 -7.69
C GLU A 44 -8.24 4.57 -8.67
N TYR A 45 -7.54 4.43 -9.79
CA TYR A 45 -7.96 3.57 -10.90
C TYR A 45 -7.14 2.30 -11.09
N ALA A 46 -6.10 2.06 -10.31
CA ALA A 46 -5.35 0.80 -10.40
C ALA A 46 -6.25 -0.40 -10.10
N VAL A 47 -6.06 -1.47 -10.87
CA VAL A 47 -6.66 -2.78 -10.63
C VAL A 47 -5.75 -3.60 -9.70
N GLU A 48 -4.45 -3.46 -9.91
CA GLU A 48 -3.38 -4.15 -9.19
C GLU A 48 -2.29 -3.15 -8.80
N LEU A 49 -1.70 -3.35 -7.63
CA LEU A 49 -0.63 -2.52 -7.10
C LEU A 49 0.58 -3.37 -6.79
N GLU A 50 1.69 -3.01 -7.42
CA GLU A 50 2.99 -3.60 -7.17
C GLU A 50 3.58 -3.06 -5.85
N ARG A 51 4.21 -3.94 -5.07
CA ARG A 51 4.88 -3.60 -3.82
C ARG A 51 5.91 -2.49 -3.98
N TYR A 52 6.57 -2.46 -5.13
CA TYR A 52 7.62 -1.50 -5.46
C TYR A 52 7.12 -0.32 -6.29
N HIS A 53 5.79 -0.15 -6.43
CA HIS A 53 5.24 1.00 -7.14
C HIS A 53 5.68 2.30 -6.44
N PRO A 54 6.14 3.34 -7.19
CA PRO A 54 6.74 4.54 -6.61
C PRO A 54 5.89 5.24 -5.54
N PHE A 55 4.56 5.30 -5.70
CA PHE A 55 3.71 5.93 -4.68
C PHE A 55 3.68 5.15 -3.36
N ILE A 56 3.86 3.82 -3.36
CA ILE A 56 3.88 3.01 -2.12
C ILE A 56 5.09 3.42 -1.28
N ALA A 57 6.25 3.59 -1.91
CA ALA A 57 7.45 4.08 -1.23
C ALA A 57 7.26 5.52 -0.72
N GLY A 58 6.62 6.38 -1.52
CA GLY A 58 6.29 7.75 -1.11
C GLY A 58 5.34 7.82 0.08
N ALA A 59 4.27 7.02 0.07
CA ALA A 59 3.32 6.91 1.17
C ALA A 59 4.01 6.34 2.42
N ALA A 60 4.76 5.24 2.29
CA ALA A 60 5.48 4.65 3.41
C ALA A 60 6.44 5.65 4.09
N ALA A 61 7.19 6.43 3.30
CA ALA A 61 8.06 7.47 3.83
C ALA A 61 7.28 8.58 4.56
N ALA A 62 6.14 9.03 4.00
CA ALA A 62 5.30 10.06 4.60
C ALA A 62 4.64 9.61 5.91
N LEU A 63 4.24 8.33 6.01
CA LEU A 63 3.65 7.73 7.21
C LEU A 63 4.70 7.19 8.20
N GLY A 64 6.00 7.32 7.91
CA GLY A 64 7.07 6.82 8.79
C GLY A 64 7.13 5.29 8.90
N LEU A 65 6.62 4.57 7.89
CA LEU A 65 6.61 3.11 7.85
C LEU A 65 7.96 2.55 7.42
N SER A 66 8.46 1.57 8.16
CA SER A 66 9.61 0.75 7.77
C SER A 66 9.27 -0.21 6.64
N GLN A 67 10.30 -0.71 5.93
CA GLN A 67 10.08 -1.70 4.86
C GLN A 67 9.40 -2.98 5.39
N ASP A 68 9.77 -3.42 6.60
CA ASP A 68 9.16 -4.60 7.23
C ASP A 68 7.67 -4.40 7.52
N GLN A 69 7.25 -3.18 7.91
CA GLN A 69 5.85 -2.86 8.13
C GLN A 69 5.04 -2.89 6.83
N VAL A 70 5.58 -2.32 5.75
CA VAL A 70 4.94 -2.36 4.43
C VAL A 70 4.87 -3.80 3.91
N ASP A 71 5.95 -4.58 4.06
CA ASP A 71 5.97 -5.99 3.68
C ASP A 71 4.97 -6.82 4.49
N GLY A 72 4.82 -6.52 5.78
CA GLY A 72 3.80 -7.09 6.64
C GLY A 72 2.39 -6.76 6.17
N MET A 73 2.14 -5.50 5.79
CA MET A 73 0.86 -5.05 5.24
C MET A 73 0.54 -5.79 3.93
N PHE A 74 1.49 -5.90 3.00
CA PHE A 74 1.29 -6.61 1.73
C PHE A 74 0.95 -8.10 1.93
N ARG A 75 1.63 -8.78 2.88
CA ARG A 75 1.29 -10.16 3.24
C ARG A 75 -0.13 -10.30 3.80
N ARG A 76 -0.58 -9.34 4.63
CA ARG A 76 -1.95 -9.33 5.16
C ARG A 76 -2.96 -9.05 4.06
N ALA A 77 -2.73 -8.00 3.27
CA ALA A 77 -3.58 -7.57 2.17
C ALA A 77 -3.84 -8.69 1.17
N ALA A 78 -2.82 -9.47 0.79
CA ALA A 78 -2.96 -10.57 -0.17
C ALA A 78 -3.91 -11.70 0.26
N ARG A 79 -4.32 -11.74 1.54
CA ARG A 79 -5.23 -12.74 2.10
C ARG A 79 -6.69 -12.26 2.14
N LEU A 80 -6.99 -11.05 1.65
CA LEU A 80 -8.32 -10.41 1.66
C LEU A 80 -9.01 -10.45 0.30
#